data_AF-A0A392PNL0-F1
#
_entry.id   AF-A0A392PNL0-F1
#
_cell.length_a   1.000
_cell.length_b   1.000
_cell.length_c   1.000
_cell.angle_alpha   90.00
_cell.angle_beta   90.00
_cell.angle_gamma   90.00
#
_symmetry.space_group_name_H-M   'P 1'
#
loop_
_entity.id
_entity.type
_entity.pdbx_description
1 polymer ?
#
loop_
_entity_poly.entity_id
_entity_poly.type
_entity_poly.pdbx_seq_one_letter_code
_entity_poly.pdbx_strand_id
1 'polypeptide(L)'
;RTIKTTNDAEAFKDLLQASLGADEDARRSIVDPAIRKACLSQSLKTMMEICVKCLFKDPAERPSTEDVLWNLQFAAQVQDAWRGDSQSSEGSPGSPLEARRQAFH
;
A
#
# COMPACT_ATOMS: atom_id res chain seq x y z
N ARG A 1 6.07 15.42 3.72
CA ARG A 1 7.46 15.82 4.03
C ARG A 1 8.25 15.83 2.74
N THR A 2 9.12 16.81 2.53
CA THR A 2 9.97 16.87 1.32
C THR A 2 11.31 16.22 1.61
N ILE A 3 11.72 15.25 0.80
CA ILE A 3 13.03 14.60 0.84
C ILE A 3 13.90 15.31 -0.21
N LYS A 4 14.99 15.95 0.19
CA LYS A 4 15.88 16.69 -0.73
C LYS A 4 17.27 16.07 -0.83
N THR A 5 17.68 15.34 0.20
CA THR A 5 19.01 14.75 0.31
C THR A 5 18.95 13.25 0.59
N THR A 6 20.06 12.55 0.37
CA THR A 6 20.19 11.14 0.76
C THR A 6 20.02 10.94 2.27
N ASN A 7 20.53 11.87 3.09
CA ASN A 7 20.35 11.82 4.54
C ASN A 7 18.87 11.92 4.94
N ASP A 8 18.09 12.76 4.24
CA ASP A 8 16.64 12.84 4.46
C ASP A 8 15.94 11.51 4.12
N ALA A 9 16.41 10.81 3.07
CA ALA A 9 15.86 9.51 2.68
C ALA A 9 16.21 8.41 3.69
N GLU A 10 17.43 8.44 4.24
CA GLU A 10 17.87 7.54 5.31
C GLU A 10 17.03 7.76 6.59
N ALA A 11 16.88 9.01 7.03
CA ALA A 11 16.05 9.34 8.17
C ALA A 11 14.57 8.94 7.96
N PHE A 12 14.07 9.08 6.73
CA PHE A 12 12.71 8.66 6.39
C PHE A 12 12.56 7.13 6.42
N LYS A 13 13.56 6.39 5.93
CA LYS A 13 13.61 4.93 6.02
C LYS A 13 13.59 4.47 7.48
N ASP A 14 14.43 5.04 8.34
CA ASP A 14 14.50 4.68 9.76
C ASP A 14 13.15 4.91 10.46
N LEU A 15 12.49 6.02 10.13
CA LEU A 15 11.14 6.31 10.62
C LEU A 15 10.12 5.26 10.17
N LEU A 16 10.14 4.86 8.89
CA LEU A 16 9.23 3.83 8.37
C LEU A 16 9.47 2.49 9.07
N GLN A 17 10.72 2.10 9.28
CA GLN A 17 11.09 0.86 9.98
C GLN A 17 10.62 0.87 11.44
N ALA A 18 10.85 1.97 12.16
CA ALA A 18 10.37 2.13 13.53
C ALA A 18 8.83 2.04 13.60
N SER A 19 8.14 2.68 12.65
CA SER A 19 6.68 2.69 12.59
C SER A 19 6.09 1.31 12.25
N LEU A 20 6.77 0.51 11.43
CA LEU A 20 6.37 -0.87 11.12
C LEU A 20 6.39 -1.77 12.36
N GLY A 21 7.40 -1.61 13.24
CA GLY A 21 7.51 -2.34 14.49
C GLY A 21 6.63 -1.83 15.63
N ALA A 22 5.97 -0.68 15.45
CA ALA A 22 5.11 -0.07 16.45
C ALA A 22 3.65 -0.55 16.36
N ASP A 23 2.84 -0.15 17.34
CA ASP A 23 1.39 -0.35 17.33
C ASP A 23 0.69 0.39 16.18
N GLU A 24 -0.57 0.07 15.94
CA GLU A 24 -1.35 0.60 14.82
C GLU A 24 -1.52 2.13 14.87
N ASP A 25 -1.71 2.71 16.05
CA ASP A 25 -1.93 4.15 16.20
C ASP A 25 -0.64 4.92 15.95
N ALA A 26 0.47 4.45 16.52
CA ALA A 26 1.81 4.98 16.27
C ALA A 26 2.16 4.90 14.78
N ARG A 27 1.88 3.77 14.11
CA ARG A 27 2.14 3.61 12.67
C ARG A 27 1.30 4.56 11.82
N ARG A 28 0.02 4.74 12.17
CA ARG A 28 -0.88 5.66 11.47
C ARG A 28 -0.54 7.13 11.71
N SER A 29 0.20 7.46 12.77
CA SER A 29 0.59 8.84 13.08
C SER A 29 1.44 9.49 11.99
N ILE A 30 2.21 8.70 11.24
CA ILE A 30 3.08 9.19 10.15
C ILE A 30 2.39 9.22 8.78
N VAL A 31 1.20 8.63 8.68
CA VAL A 31 0.39 8.61 7.45
C VAL A 31 -0.27 9.97 7.24
N ASP A 32 -0.31 10.40 5.97
CA ASP A 32 -0.97 11.63 5.58
C ASP A 32 -2.40 11.70 6.16
N PRO A 33 -2.78 12.80 6.85
CA PRO A 33 -4.08 12.93 7.49
C PRO A 33 -5.27 12.64 6.55
N ALA A 34 -5.15 12.95 5.26
CA ALA A 34 -6.23 12.78 4.28
C ALA A 34 -6.60 11.31 4.04
N ILE A 35 -5.64 10.39 4.23
CA ILE A 35 -5.86 8.95 3.96
C ILE A 35 -5.73 8.07 5.20
N ARG A 36 -5.35 8.62 6.36
CA ARG A 36 -5.08 7.88 7.61
C ARG A 36 -6.21 6.94 8.05
N LYS A 37 -7.46 7.34 7.83
CA LYS A 37 -8.66 6.56 8.17
C LYS A 37 -9.21 5.75 6.99
N ALA A 38 -8.64 5.91 5.80
CA ALA A 38 -9.11 5.28 4.57
C ALA A 38 -8.25 4.07 4.15
N CYS A 39 -7.12 3.84 4.81
CA CYS A 39 -6.24 2.71 4.54
C CYS A 39 -6.43 1.57 5.56
N LEU A 40 -6.48 0.34 5.06
CA LEU A 40 -6.40 -0.85 5.88
C LEU A 40 -4.99 -1.03 6.44
N SER A 41 -4.91 -1.57 7.65
CA SER A 41 -3.64 -1.83 8.33
C SER A 41 -2.72 -2.73 7.51
N GLN A 42 -3.26 -3.77 6.86
CA GLN A 42 -2.46 -4.69 6.04
C GLN A 42 -1.91 -4.00 4.78
N SER A 43 -2.76 -3.30 4.02
CA SER A 43 -2.34 -2.53 2.85
C SER A 43 -1.28 -1.48 3.20
N LEU A 44 -1.47 -0.79 4.33
CA LEU A 44 -0.51 0.19 4.85
C LEU A 44 0.84 -0.45 5.18
N LYS A 45 0.85 -1.58 5.90
CA LYS A 45 2.09 -2.32 6.22
C LYS A 45 2.84 -2.72 4.96
N THR A 46 2.16 -3.32 3.99
CA THR A 46 2.77 -3.74 2.72
C THR A 46 3.39 -2.55 1.98
N MET A 47 2.67 -1.42 1.88
CA MET A 47 3.22 -0.20 1.25
C MET A 47 4.46 0.32 1.98
N MET A 48 4.44 0.35 3.32
CA MET A 48 5.58 0.82 4.11
C MET A 48 6.78 -0.12 3.98
N GLU A 49 6.57 -1.44 3.99
CA GLU A 49 7.61 -2.45 3.82
C GLU A 49 8.28 -2.34 2.45
N ILE A 50 7.51 -2.22 1.37
CA ILE A 50 8.09 -2.07 0.03
C ILE A 50 8.84 -0.74 -0.10
N CYS A 51 8.32 0.36 0.48
CA CYS A 51 9.04 1.64 0.53
C CYS A 51 10.40 1.52 1.24
N VAL A 52 10.47 0.82 2.38
CA VAL A 52 11.73 0.60 3.11
C VAL A 52 12.73 -0.17 2.25
N LYS A 53 12.31 -1.25 1.59
CA LYS A 53 13.18 -2.08 0.74
C LYS A 53 13.74 -1.30 -0.45
N CYS A 54 12.93 -0.43 -1.07
CA CYS A 54 13.38 0.45 -2.15
C CYS A 54 14.49 1.43 -1.70
N LEU A 55 14.56 1.75 -0.41
CA LEU A 55 15.52 2.70 0.17
C LEU A 55 16.80 2.01 0.71
N PHE A 56 17.01 0.72 0.45
CA PHE A 56 18.25 0.06 0.83
C PHE A 56 19.48 0.63 0.11
N LYS A 57 20.61 0.71 0.82
CA LYS A 57 21.85 1.27 0.26
C LYS A 57 22.46 0.33 -0.78
N ASP A 58 22.43 -0.97 -0.47
CA ASP A 58 22.84 -2.01 -1.40
C ASP A 58 21.77 -2.18 -2.50
N PRO A 59 22.10 -1.94 -3.78
CA PRO A 59 21.17 -2.16 -4.88
C PRO A 59 20.73 -3.61 -5.03
N ALA A 60 21.55 -4.60 -4.63
CA ALA A 60 21.21 -6.01 -4.73
C ALA A 60 20.09 -6.43 -3.75
N GLU A 61 19.93 -5.68 -2.65
CA GLU A 61 18.87 -5.88 -1.67
C GLU A 61 17.56 -5.16 -2.05
N ARG A 62 17.58 -4.30 -3.08
CA ARG A 62 16.37 -3.60 -3.54
C ARG A 62 15.49 -4.55 -4.35
N PRO A 63 14.17 -4.43 -4.24
CA PRO A 63 13.23 -5.25 -5.00
C PRO A 63 13.37 -4.96 -6.50
N SER A 64 13.04 -5.95 -7.33
CA SER A 64 12.83 -5.72 -8.76
C SER A 64 11.62 -4.79 -8.97
N THR A 65 11.53 -4.18 -10.15
CA THR A 65 10.34 -3.39 -10.51
C THR A 65 9.08 -4.25 -10.49
N GLU A 66 9.17 -5.51 -10.94
CA GLU A 66 8.08 -6.48 -10.88
C GLU A 66 7.63 -6.74 -9.44
N ASP A 67 8.56 -6.93 -8.50
CA ASP A 67 8.24 -7.13 -7.08
C ASP A 67 7.56 -5.89 -6.49
N VAL A 68 8.02 -4.69 -6.83
CA VAL A 68 7.39 -3.44 -6.38
C VAL A 68 5.95 -3.38 -6.89
N LEU A 69 5.73 -3.60 -8.18
CA LEU A 69 4.40 -3.58 -8.78
C LEU A 69 3.48 -4.62 -8.15
N TRP A 70 3.97 -5.85 -7.96
CA TRP A 70 3.21 -6.93 -7.34
C TRP A 70 2.77 -6.58 -5.91
N ASN A 71 3.68 -6.06 -5.08
CA ASN A 71 3.36 -5.66 -3.71
C ASN A 71 2.34 -4.51 -3.65
N LEU A 72 2.44 -3.54 -4.56
CA LEU A 72 1.48 -2.44 -4.65
C LEU A 72 0.10 -2.92 -5.12
N GLN A 73 0.05 -3.82 -6.10
CA GLN A 73 -1.19 -4.45 -6.56
C GLN A 73 -1.85 -5.27 -5.45
N PHE A 74 -1.06 -6.05 -4.70
CA PHE A 74 -1.55 -6.79 -3.54
C PHE A 74 -2.15 -5.84 -2.49
N ALA A 75 -1.45 -4.75 -2.14
CA ALA A 75 -1.96 -3.76 -1.19
C ALA A 75 -3.27 -3.12 -1.66
N ALA A 76 -3.40 -2.80 -2.95
CA ALA A 76 -4.62 -2.27 -3.56
C ALA A 76 -5.77 -3.29 -3.52
N GLN A 77 -5.50 -4.55 -3.89
CA GLN A 77 -6.50 -5.61 -3.86
C GLN A 77 -7.06 -5.83 -2.44
N VAL A 78 -6.19 -5.86 -1.43
CA VAL A 78 -6.60 -5.97 -0.03
C VAL A 78 -7.47 -4.78 0.38
N GLN A 79 -7.14 -3.58 -0.09
CA GLN A 79 -7.90 -2.36 0.18
C GLN A 79 -9.29 -2.36 -0.49
N ASP A 80 -9.39 -2.89 -1.71
CA ASP A 80 -10.64 -2.91 -2.50
C ASP A 80 -11.61 -3.97 -2.01
N ALA A 81 -11.13 -5.14 -1.57
CA ALA A 81 -11.96 -6.18 -0.97
C ALA A 81 -12.80 -5.63 0.20
N TRP A 82 -12.21 -4.76 1.04
CA TRP A 82 -12.94 -4.10 2.12
C TRP A 82 -14.00 -3.09 1.65
N ARG A 83 -13.76 -2.40 0.53
CA ARG A 83 -14.75 -1.45 -0.05
C ARG A 83 -15.95 -2.21 -0.61
N GLY A 84 -15.71 -3.34 -1.27
CA GLY A 84 -16.75 -4.23 -1.78
C GLY A 84 -17.67 -4.76 -0.67
N ASP A 85 -17.09 -5.12 0.48
CA ASP A 85 -17.85 -5.60 1.65
C ASP A 85 -18.60 -4.48 2.40
N SER A 86 -18.18 -3.22 2.24
CA SER A 86 -18.83 -2.07 2.89
C SER A 86 -20.06 -1.56 2.11
N GLN A 87 -20.20 -1.93 0.84
CA GLN A 87 -21.33 -1.54 -0.02
C GLN A 87 -22.39 -2.63 -0.21
N SER A 88 -22.20 -3.82 0.38
CA SER A 88 -23.08 -4.97 0.18
C SER A 88 -24.33 -4.99 1.09
N SER A 89 -24.62 -3.91 1.84
CA SER A 89 -25.81 -3.78 2.70
C SER A 89 -26.89 -2.82 2.18
N GLU A 90 -26.87 -2.43 0.90
CA GLU A 90 -28.01 -1.72 0.30
C GLU A 90 -28.44 -2.40 -1.01
N GLY A 91 -29.35 -3.37 -0.88
CA GLY A 91 -30.28 -3.81 -1.92
C GLY A 91 -29.71 -4.61 -3.10
N SER A 92 -29.90 -5.94 -3.08
CA SER A 92 -30.02 -6.73 -4.31
C SER A 92 -31.51 -6.92 -4.65
N PRO A 93 -31.91 -7.00 -5.94
CA PRO A 93 -31.34 -8.00 -6.86
C PRO A 93 -31.09 -7.53 -8.30
N GLY A 94 -30.06 -8.12 -8.94
CA GLY A 94 -30.11 -8.44 -10.36
C GLY A 94 -28.92 -8.05 -11.23
N SER A 95 -28.07 -9.03 -11.53
CA SER A 95 -27.49 -9.39 -12.85
C SER A 95 -25.97 -9.58 -12.85
N PRO A 96 -25.44 -10.72 -13.36
CA PRO A 96 -24.02 -10.91 -13.57
C PRO A 96 -23.55 -10.08 -14.78
N LEU A 97 -22.67 -9.11 -14.56
CA LEU A 97 -21.89 -8.49 -15.62
C LEU A 97 -20.82 -9.48 -16.06
N GLU A 98 -21.04 -10.11 -17.22
CA GLU A 98 -20.03 -10.90 -17.91
C GLU A 98 -18.77 -10.05 -18.14
N ALA A 99 -17.65 -10.61 -17.71
CA ALA A 99 -16.32 -10.15 -18.05
C ALA A 99 -16.16 -10.20 -19.57
N ARG A 100 -16.34 -9.06 -20.22
CA ARG A 100 -16.10 -8.88 -21.65
C ARG A 100 -14.60 -9.02 -21.90
N ARG A 101 -14.16 -10.26 -22.16
CA ARG A 101 -12.87 -10.54 -22.79
C ARG A 101 -12.82 -9.73 -24.08
N GLN A 102 -11.98 -8.70 -24.11
CA GLN A 102 -11.58 -8.09 -25.36
C GLN A 102 -10.56 -9.02 -26.01
N ALA A 103 -11.00 -9.70 -27.06
CA ALA A 103 -10.11 -10.28 -28.05
C ALA A 103 -9.49 -9.12 -28.85
N PHE A 104 -8.16 -9.12 -28.95
CA PHE A 104 -7.44 -8.25 -29.89
C PHE A 104 -7.49 -8.91 -31.28
N HIS A 105 -7.90 -8.13 -32.28
CA HIS A 105 -7.75 -8.44 -33.70
C HIS A 105 -6.36 -8.03 -34.18
#